data_AF-R6EX87-F1
#
_entry.id   AF-R6EX87-F1
#
_cell.length_a   1.000
_cell.length_b   1.000
_cell.length_c   1.000
_cell.angle_alpha   90.00
_cell.angle_beta   90.00
_cell.angle_gamma   90.00
#
_symmetry.space_group_name_H-M   'P 1'
#
loop_
_entity.id
_entity.type
_entity.pdbx_description
1 polymer ?
#
loop_
_entity_poly.entity_id
_entity_poly.type
_entity_poly.pdbx_seq_one_letter_code
_entity_poly.pdbx_strand_id
1 'polypeptide(L)'
;MKGERQRGGGGSTGGDDKPTITDTEQFTADVVSVLDGGQAGNVKYPNVVAKVCEWSDGVHSLEIEHIDTEKGSMSGVLFKGLEKKEVNGEVVYTGTVEPDITDLPDFYLGYTKLMANVEAKIDESGDLYATIVFTDEDEPAFKLTAWFNYQEPFVPADPFSVGGGLVGYTVTDDGDITNNVENTLTFTETAENVYTLSFSNVAIPNGVGLNTVSFEGVARTGNDSEASFASKKGVAKTTAAHPSYTEVDYTDLEIIVGFDADKKVTSCTGRFVIDNWGESVAYTFNYDPTATSVNTVVAADGTVKHIYTLTGAKVTSLQRGVNIVRTADGRTLKVLKK
;
A
#
# COMPACT_ATOMS: atom_id res chain seq x y z
N MET A 1 -29.83 27.84 -27.47
CA MET A 1 -28.83 28.42 -28.40
C MET A 1 -27.99 29.45 -27.64
N LYS A 2 -26.66 29.25 -27.69
CA LYS A 2 -25.53 30.19 -27.50
C LYS A 2 -25.46 31.10 -26.26
N GLY A 3 -24.31 30.99 -25.60
CA GLY A 3 -23.69 32.02 -24.80
C GLY A 3 -22.30 31.63 -24.26
N GLU A 4 -21.41 31.05 -25.08
CA GLU A 4 -20.00 30.87 -24.71
C GLU A 4 -19.31 32.23 -24.57
N ARG A 5 -18.58 32.42 -23.46
CA ARG A 5 -17.55 33.46 -23.34
C ARG A 5 -16.17 32.82 -23.47
N GLN A 6 -15.56 33.00 -24.64
CA GLN A 6 -14.11 32.89 -24.80
C GLN A 6 -13.41 34.11 -24.18
N ARG A 7 -12.32 33.87 -23.45
CA ARG A 7 -11.20 34.81 -23.36
C ARG A 7 -9.93 34.04 -23.73
N GLY A 8 -9.25 34.52 -24.77
CA GLY A 8 -7.92 34.10 -25.16
C GLY A 8 -6.98 35.30 -25.19
N GLY A 9 -5.73 35.07 -24.80
CA GLY A 9 -4.59 35.88 -25.23
C GLY A 9 -3.58 36.19 -24.13
N GLY A 10 -2.37 35.62 -24.26
CA GLY A 10 -1.14 36.21 -23.74
C GLY A 10 -0.24 35.22 -23.00
N GLY A 11 0.81 34.75 -23.66
CA GLY A 11 1.76 33.79 -23.10
C GLY A 11 2.58 34.36 -21.94
N SER A 12 2.84 33.48 -20.97
CA SER A 12 3.97 33.57 -20.06
C SER A 12 4.58 32.19 -19.99
N THR A 13 5.80 32.04 -20.49
CA THR A 13 6.70 30.94 -20.09
C THR A 13 7.33 31.38 -18.76
N GLY A 14 6.52 31.39 -17.71
CA GLY A 14 6.95 31.33 -16.33
C GLY A 14 6.38 30.03 -15.80
N GLY A 15 7.19 29.18 -15.18
CA GLY A 15 6.65 28.00 -14.50
C GLY A 15 5.55 28.46 -13.56
N ASP A 16 4.33 27.96 -13.76
CA ASP A 16 3.26 28.05 -12.79
C ASP A 16 3.72 27.21 -11.59
N ASP A 17 4.59 27.76 -10.75
CA ASP A 17 4.83 27.25 -9.40
C ASP A 17 3.58 27.59 -8.57
N LYS A 18 2.45 26.96 -8.94
CA LYS A 18 1.24 26.99 -8.13
C LYS A 18 1.61 26.37 -6.78
N PRO A 19 1.24 27.02 -5.66
CA PRO A 19 1.50 26.45 -4.35
C PRO A 19 0.99 25.01 -4.27
N THR A 20 1.87 24.09 -3.90
CA THR A 20 1.58 22.67 -3.65
C THR A 20 1.49 22.43 -2.15
N ILE A 21 0.79 21.37 -1.74
CA ILE A 21 0.77 20.90 -0.35
C ILE A 21 2.13 20.26 -0.05
N THR A 22 2.75 20.69 1.05
CA THR A 22 4.06 20.20 1.52
C THR A 22 3.94 19.26 2.71
N ASP A 23 2.88 19.38 3.49
CA ASP A 23 2.58 18.49 4.61
C ASP A 23 1.07 18.36 4.83
N THR A 24 0.65 17.20 5.33
CA THR A 24 -0.77 16.88 5.58
C THR A 24 -0.91 16.03 6.84
N GLU A 25 -1.68 16.52 7.80
CA GLU A 25 -2.18 15.74 8.93
C GLU A 25 -3.65 15.37 8.69
N GLN A 26 -4.02 14.11 8.92
CA GLN A 26 -5.36 13.60 8.70
C GLN A 26 -6.04 13.18 10.00
N PHE A 27 -7.34 13.43 10.09
CA PHE A 27 -8.14 13.18 11.28
C PHE A 27 -9.52 12.61 10.91
N THR A 28 -10.14 11.85 11.81
CA THR A 28 -11.50 11.28 11.61
C THR A 28 -12.41 11.53 12.80
N ALA A 29 -13.67 11.88 12.54
CA ALA A 29 -14.67 12.19 13.56
C ALA A 29 -16.06 11.64 13.26
N ASP A 30 -16.84 11.53 14.34
CA ASP A 30 -18.29 11.72 14.27
C ASP A 30 -18.61 13.21 14.44
N VAL A 31 -19.05 13.88 13.38
CA VAL A 31 -19.23 15.35 13.34
C VAL A 31 -20.65 15.74 13.75
N VAL A 32 -20.78 16.88 14.45
CA VAL A 32 -22.09 17.50 14.77
C VAL A 32 -22.24 18.83 14.03
N SER A 33 -23.25 18.95 13.18
CA SER A 33 -23.64 20.23 12.57
C SER A 33 -24.87 20.82 13.26
N VAL A 34 -24.89 22.15 13.43
CA VAL A 34 -26.00 22.91 14.04
C VAL A 34 -26.34 24.12 13.17
N LEU A 35 -27.55 24.14 12.62
CA LEU A 35 -28.12 25.30 11.91
C LEU A 35 -28.86 26.19 12.91
N ASP A 36 -28.47 27.47 13.02
CA ASP A 36 -29.22 28.44 13.81
C ASP A 36 -30.52 28.80 13.06
N GLY A 37 -31.68 28.57 13.70
CA GLY A 37 -33.01 28.87 13.15
C GLY A 37 -33.83 27.69 12.61
N GLY A 38 -33.30 26.46 12.65
CA GLY A 38 -34.06 25.21 12.41
C GLY A 38 -34.50 24.51 13.70
N GLN A 39 -35.38 23.50 13.62
CA GLN A 39 -35.68 22.66 14.79
C GLN A 39 -34.37 22.03 15.30
N ALA A 40 -34.11 22.15 16.59
CA ALA A 40 -32.89 21.67 17.25
C ALA A 40 -32.68 20.17 17.03
N GLY A 41 -31.91 19.80 16.00
CA GLY A 41 -31.42 18.46 15.74
C GLY A 41 -29.92 18.51 15.60
N ASN A 42 -29.18 18.04 16.61
CA ASN A 42 -27.76 17.74 16.44
C ASN A 42 -27.68 16.54 15.48
N VAL A 43 -27.32 16.77 14.22
CA VAL A 43 -27.14 15.64 13.30
C VAL A 43 -25.70 15.16 13.41
N LYS A 44 -25.55 13.87 13.77
CA LYS A 44 -24.25 13.20 13.90
C LYS A 44 -23.97 12.40 12.64
N TYR A 45 -22.81 12.63 12.03
CA TYR A 45 -22.39 11.92 10.83
C TYR A 45 -21.08 11.20 11.09
N PRO A 46 -21.02 9.87 10.88
CA PRO A 46 -19.83 9.11 11.22
C PRO A 46 -18.76 9.18 10.14
N ASN A 47 -17.51 9.00 10.56
CA ASN A 47 -16.34 8.85 9.69
C ASN A 47 -16.05 10.04 8.76
N VAL A 48 -16.28 11.27 9.22
CA VAL A 48 -15.88 12.45 8.45
C VAL A 48 -14.36 12.60 8.53
N VAL A 49 -13.71 12.69 7.36
CA VAL A 49 -12.28 12.96 7.25
C VAL A 49 -12.02 14.46 7.20
N ALA A 50 -11.12 14.93 8.06
CA ALA A 50 -10.55 16.27 7.98
C ALA A 50 -9.04 16.20 7.73
N LYS A 51 -8.51 17.19 7.03
CA LYS A 51 -7.08 17.33 6.77
C LYS A 51 -6.63 18.74 7.10
N VAL A 52 -5.54 18.85 7.85
CA VAL A 52 -4.82 20.11 8.03
C VAL A 52 -3.60 20.06 7.12
N CYS A 53 -3.47 21.04 6.23
CA CYS A 53 -2.43 21.04 5.20
C CYS A 53 -1.54 22.28 5.34
N GLU A 54 -0.22 22.08 5.21
CA GLU A 54 0.75 23.15 4.99
C GLU A 54 1.04 23.24 3.49
N TRP A 55 1.08 24.46 2.97
CA TRP A 55 1.35 24.74 1.57
C TRP A 55 2.76 25.32 1.40
N SER A 56 3.37 25.08 0.24
CA SER A 56 4.70 25.57 -0.13
C SER A 56 4.88 27.10 -0.07
N ASP A 57 3.79 27.87 -0.04
CA ASP A 57 3.78 29.33 0.15
C ASP A 57 3.64 29.74 1.63
N GLY A 58 3.68 28.78 2.56
CA GLY A 58 3.50 28.98 4.00
C GLY A 58 2.05 29.18 4.45
N VAL A 59 1.08 29.04 3.53
CA VAL A 59 -0.35 29.11 3.85
C VAL A 59 -0.78 27.79 4.50
N HIS A 60 -1.76 27.86 5.41
CA HIS A 60 -2.37 26.69 6.01
C HIS A 60 -3.83 26.58 5.58
N SER A 61 -4.34 25.34 5.54
CA SER A 61 -5.74 25.09 5.25
C SER A 61 -6.32 23.97 6.11
N LEU A 62 -7.64 24.02 6.28
CA LEU A 62 -8.44 22.90 6.76
C LEU A 62 -9.32 22.41 5.62
N GLU A 63 -9.23 21.14 5.28
CA GLU A 63 -10.11 20.46 4.32
C GLU A 63 -11.04 19.52 5.09
N ILE A 64 -12.33 19.53 4.77
CA ILE A 64 -13.32 18.59 5.28
C ILE A 64 -13.96 17.90 4.08
N GLU A 65 -13.86 16.57 4.05
CA GLU A 65 -14.30 15.77 2.90
C GLU A 65 -15.79 15.97 2.60
N HIS A 66 -16.61 15.99 3.64
CA HIS A 66 -18.03 16.30 3.53
C HIS A 66 -18.58 16.93 4.81
N ILE A 67 -19.58 17.80 4.64
CA ILE A 67 -20.38 18.37 5.73
C ILE A 67 -21.84 18.11 5.40
N ASP A 68 -22.44 17.21 6.16
CA ASP A 68 -23.86 16.94 6.03
C ASP A 68 -24.69 17.91 6.89
N THR A 69 -25.82 18.32 6.31
CA THR A 69 -26.82 19.18 6.97
C THR A 69 -28.22 18.63 6.67
N GLU A 70 -29.24 19.15 7.38
CA GLU A 70 -30.63 18.86 7.05
C GLU A 70 -31.05 19.33 5.65
N LYS A 71 -30.26 20.20 5.01
CA LYS A 71 -30.54 20.79 3.69
C LYS A 71 -29.74 20.15 2.56
N GLY A 72 -28.81 19.24 2.88
CA GLY A 72 -27.98 18.52 1.92
C GLY A 72 -26.54 18.34 2.39
N SER A 73 -25.78 17.54 1.65
CA SER A 73 -24.34 17.31 1.86
C SER A 73 -23.51 18.29 1.02
N MET A 74 -22.58 18.99 1.64
CA MET A 74 -21.50 19.69 0.96
C MET A 74 -20.29 18.75 0.85
N SER A 75 -19.56 18.76 -0.26
CA SER A 75 -18.38 17.91 -0.46
C SER A 75 -17.15 18.74 -0.88
N GLY A 76 -15.96 18.25 -0.52
CA GLY A 76 -14.69 18.88 -0.88
C GLY A 76 -14.58 20.32 -0.37
N VAL A 77 -14.83 20.51 0.93
CA VAL A 77 -14.86 21.83 1.58
C VAL A 77 -13.47 22.22 2.03
N LEU A 78 -12.90 23.25 1.44
CA LEU A 78 -11.55 23.74 1.72
C LEU A 78 -11.57 25.16 2.29
N PHE A 79 -10.99 25.32 3.47
CA PHE A 79 -10.74 26.61 4.12
C PHE A 79 -9.26 26.95 4.00
N LYS A 80 -8.85 27.62 2.93
CA LYS A 80 -7.45 28.03 2.70
C LYS A 80 -7.20 29.47 3.17
N GLY A 81 -6.01 29.73 3.73
CA GLY A 81 -5.63 31.06 4.20
C GLY A 81 -5.68 31.21 5.72
N LEU A 82 -5.58 30.12 6.47
CA LEU A 82 -5.64 30.14 7.93
C LEU A 82 -4.30 30.56 8.52
N GLU A 83 -4.35 31.37 9.58
CA GLU A 83 -3.20 31.71 10.40
C GLU A 83 -2.90 30.58 11.40
N LYS A 84 -1.66 30.08 11.42
CA LYS A 84 -1.16 29.12 12.41
C LYS A 84 -0.52 29.86 13.60
N LYS A 85 -0.86 29.44 14.82
CA LYS A 85 -0.26 29.91 16.08
C LYS A 85 -0.02 28.74 17.01
N GLU A 86 1.08 28.78 17.75
CA GLU A 86 1.34 27.82 18.82
C GLU A 86 1.13 28.49 20.18
N VAL A 87 0.30 27.88 21.03
CA VAL A 87 -0.03 28.40 22.35
C VAL A 87 -0.03 27.23 23.34
N ASN A 88 0.86 27.27 24.34
CA ASN A 88 0.92 26.27 25.42
C ASN A 88 1.02 24.80 24.92
N GLY A 89 1.75 24.54 23.83
CA GLY A 89 1.89 23.18 23.28
C GLY A 89 0.75 22.77 22.34
N GLU A 90 -0.24 23.62 22.13
CA GLU A 90 -1.36 23.41 21.22
C GLU A 90 -1.13 24.21 19.93
N VAL A 91 -1.51 23.64 18.79
CA VAL A 91 -1.43 24.32 17.49
C VAL A 91 -2.82 24.79 17.10
N VAL A 92 -2.97 26.08 16.83
CA VAL A 92 -4.26 26.73 16.55
C VAL A 92 -4.22 27.33 15.16
N TYR A 93 -5.27 27.06 14.38
CA TYR A 93 -5.51 27.57 13.04
C TYR A 93 -6.76 28.44 13.05
N THR A 94 -6.64 29.72 12.70
CA THR A 94 -7.76 30.67 12.70
C THR A 94 -7.84 31.50 11.43
N GLY A 95 -9.04 31.84 11.00
CA GLY A 95 -9.22 32.79 9.91
C GLY A 95 -10.69 33.00 9.53
N THR A 96 -10.95 34.12 8.86
CA THR A 96 -12.20 34.37 8.15
C THR A 96 -11.92 34.24 6.66
N VAL A 97 -12.43 33.19 6.03
CA VAL A 97 -12.08 32.83 4.65
C VAL A 97 -13.32 32.52 3.83
N GLU A 98 -13.22 32.72 2.51
CA GLU A 98 -14.21 32.20 1.57
C GLU A 98 -13.91 30.70 1.36
N PRO A 99 -14.85 29.79 1.68
CA PRO A 99 -14.63 28.37 1.49
C PRO A 99 -14.69 28.02 0.00
N ASP A 100 -13.75 27.19 -0.44
CA ASP A 100 -13.84 26.52 -1.75
C ASP A 100 -14.61 25.22 -1.56
N ILE A 101 -15.74 25.05 -2.23
CA ILE A 101 -16.66 23.92 -2.06
C ILE A 101 -16.90 23.31 -3.43
N THR A 102 -16.61 22.02 -3.56
CA THR A 102 -16.75 21.30 -4.85
C THR A 102 -18.22 21.09 -5.18
N ASP A 103 -18.97 20.48 -4.25
CA ASP A 103 -20.41 20.26 -4.41
C ASP A 103 -21.17 21.02 -3.33
N LEU A 104 -21.95 22.02 -3.74
CA LEU A 104 -22.81 22.82 -2.87
C LEU A 104 -24.28 22.51 -3.16
N PRO A 105 -25.10 22.08 -2.17
CA PRO A 105 -26.52 21.80 -2.39
C PRO A 105 -27.30 23.01 -2.90
N ASP A 106 -28.32 22.77 -3.73
CA ASP A 106 -29.17 23.81 -4.35
C ASP A 106 -29.71 24.84 -3.35
N PHE A 107 -30.02 24.40 -2.13
CA PHE A 107 -30.48 25.26 -1.04
C PHE A 107 -29.48 26.39 -0.74
N TYR A 108 -28.18 26.13 -0.86
CA TYR A 108 -27.10 27.05 -0.55
C TYR A 108 -26.61 27.85 -1.76
N LEU A 109 -27.10 27.60 -2.98
CA LEU A 109 -26.72 28.37 -4.18
C LEU A 109 -27.18 29.84 -4.11
N GLY A 110 -28.10 30.18 -3.21
CA GLY A 110 -28.54 31.56 -2.95
C GLY A 110 -27.54 32.39 -2.14
N TYR A 111 -26.56 31.75 -1.51
CA TYR A 111 -25.54 32.43 -0.69
C TYR A 111 -24.51 33.03 -1.65
N THR A 112 -24.50 34.36 -1.75
CA THR A 112 -23.65 35.07 -2.75
C THR A 112 -22.33 35.55 -2.17
N LYS A 113 -22.17 35.51 -0.84
CA LYS A 113 -20.95 35.89 -0.12
C LYS A 113 -20.72 34.97 1.08
N LEU A 114 -20.75 33.67 0.85
CA LEU A 114 -20.51 32.69 1.91
C LEU A 114 -19.10 32.86 2.46
N MET A 115 -18.99 33.19 3.75
CA MET A 115 -17.73 33.27 4.49
C MET A 115 -17.75 32.26 5.62
N ALA A 116 -16.58 31.78 6.03
CA ALA A 116 -16.40 30.88 7.15
C ALA A 116 -15.41 31.47 8.16
N ASN A 117 -15.85 31.60 9.42
CA ASN A 117 -14.98 31.84 10.56
C ASN A 117 -14.52 30.49 11.11
N VAL A 118 -13.24 30.19 10.95
CA VAL A 118 -12.63 28.92 11.33
C VAL A 118 -11.80 29.11 12.60
N GLU A 119 -12.05 28.25 13.58
CA GLU A 119 -11.18 28.03 14.75
C GLU A 119 -10.91 26.54 14.88
N ALA A 120 -9.72 26.11 14.50
CA ALA A 120 -9.26 24.73 14.59
C ALA A 120 -8.06 24.63 15.52
N LYS A 121 -7.98 23.56 16.31
CA LYS A 121 -6.95 23.36 17.32
C LYS A 121 -6.54 21.90 17.37
N ILE A 122 -5.25 21.64 17.27
CA ILE A 122 -4.63 20.36 17.57
C ILE A 122 -4.15 20.42 19.02
N ASP A 123 -4.62 19.51 19.87
CA ASP A 123 -4.26 19.46 21.28
C ASP A 123 -2.96 18.67 21.53
N GLU A 124 -2.54 18.56 22.80
CA GLU A 124 -1.31 17.85 23.18
C GLU A 124 -1.32 16.35 22.84
N SER A 125 -2.49 15.75 22.65
CA SER A 125 -2.65 14.34 22.25
C SER A 125 -2.52 14.15 20.73
N GLY A 126 -2.51 15.25 19.98
CA GLY A 126 -2.54 15.25 18.52
C GLY A 126 -3.96 15.27 17.95
N ASP A 127 -5.01 15.35 18.76
CA ASP A 127 -6.40 15.34 18.27
C ASP A 127 -6.84 16.74 17.83
N LEU A 128 -7.68 16.81 16.79
CA LEU A 128 -8.18 18.05 16.21
C LEU A 128 -9.58 18.38 16.73
N TYR A 129 -9.72 19.56 17.33
CA TYR A 129 -11.02 20.20 17.57
C TYR A 129 -11.22 21.35 16.58
N ALA A 130 -12.36 21.37 15.88
CA ALA A 130 -12.69 22.46 14.95
C ALA A 130 -14.09 23.01 15.20
N THR A 131 -14.17 24.34 15.22
CA THR A 131 -15.41 25.13 15.18
C THR A 131 -15.40 25.98 13.92
N ILE A 132 -16.41 25.83 13.08
CA ILE A 132 -16.55 26.61 11.84
C ILE A 132 -17.93 27.27 11.86
N VAL A 133 -17.97 28.59 11.70
CA VAL A 133 -19.23 29.34 11.59
C VAL A 133 -19.32 29.92 10.20
N PHE A 134 -20.27 29.41 9.42
CA PHE A 134 -20.60 29.92 8.10
C PHE A 134 -21.56 31.10 8.24
N THR A 135 -21.27 32.17 7.52
CA THR A 135 -22.03 33.41 7.52
C THR A 135 -22.23 33.89 6.10
N ASP A 136 -23.43 34.39 5.81
CA ASP A 136 -23.73 35.22 4.64
C ASP A 136 -24.48 36.45 5.16
N GLU A 137 -24.29 37.60 4.50
CA GLU A 137 -24.87 38.87 4.95
C GLU A 137 -26.41 38.87 4.89
N ASP A 138 -26.99 38.03 4.03
CA ASP A 138 -28.42 38.04 3.70
C ASP A 138 -29.20 36.82 4.24
N GLU A 139 -28.52 35.83 4.82
CA GLU A 139 -29.08 34.54 5.25
C GLU A 139 -28.61 34.15 6.67
N PRO A 140 -29.34 33.29 7.42
CA PRO A 140 -28.95 32.88 8.76
C PRO A 140 -27.64 32.08 8.77
N ALA A 141 -26.81 32.34 9.78
CA ALA A 141 -25.55 31.62 9.97
C ALA A 141 -25.79 30.15 10.39
N PHE A 142 -24.82 29.28 10.09
CA PHE A 142 -24.79 27.93 10.67
C PHE A 142 -23.41 27.59 11.22
N LYS A 143 -23.39 26.73 12.24
CA LYS A 143 -22.20 26.38 13.01
C LYS A 143 -21.93 24.88 12.93
N LEU A 144 -20.71 24.55 12.54
CA LEU A 144 -20.15 23.21 12.63
C LEU A 144 -19.27 23.12 13.88
N THR A 145 -19.38 22.02 14.63
CA THR A 145 -18.47 21.73 15.74
C THR A 145 -18.11 20.26 15.73
N ALA A 146 -16.82 19.95 15.70
CA ALA A 146 -16.32 18.60 15.50
C ALA A 146 -15.08 18.32 16.35
N TRP A 147 -14.97 17.07 16.79
CA TRP A 147 -13.80 16.50 17.45
C TRP A 147 -13.31 15.34 16.59
N PHE A 148 -12.17 15.52 15.94
CA PHE A 148 -11.52 14.54 15.08
C PHE A 148 -10.33 13.93 15.80
N ASN A 149 -10.29 12.61 15.83
CA ASN A 149 -9.16 11.87 16.37
C ASN A 149 -8.06 11.83 15.32
N TYR A 150 -6.81 11.97 15.75
CA TYR A 150 -5.66 11.82 14.88
C TYR A 150 -5.69 10.46 14.17
N GLN A 151 -5.39 10.47 12.88
CA GLN A 151 -5.11 9.26 12.13
C GLN A 151 -3.63 9.25 11.81
N GLU A 152 -2.90 8.33 12.45
CA GLU A 152 -1.48 8.14 12.14
C GLU A 152 -1.35 7.82 10.64
N PRO A 153 -0.51 8.56 9.91
CA PRO A 153 -0.25 8.27 8.50
C PRO A 153 0.20 6.82 8.37
N PHE A 154 -0.45 6.07 7.48
CA PHE A 154 0.01 4.73 7.19
C PHE A 154 1.41 4.81 6.55
N VAL A 155 2.41 4.32 7.28
CA VAL A 155 3.77 4.16 6.79
C VAL A 155 3.95 2.68 6.40
N PRO A 156 4.00 2.35 5.10
CA PRO A 156 4.19 0.97 4.69
C PRO A 156 5.54 0.44 5.15
N ALA A 157 5.58 -0.83 5.54
CA ALA A 157 6.85 -1.51 5.76
C ALA A 157 7.70 -1.51 4.48
N ASP A 158 9.03 -1.49 4.64
CA ASP A 158 9.95 -1.61 3.51
C ASP A 158 9.63 -2.88 2.70
N PRO A 159 9.52 -2.77 1.36
CA PRO A 159 9.30 -3.94 0.53
C PRO A 159 10.42 -4.97 0.72
N PHE A 160 10.04 -6.24 0.75
CA PHE A 160 11.01 -7.34 0.79
C PHE A 160 10.77 -8.31 -0.36
N SER A 161 11.83 -9.02 -0.73
CA SER A 161 11.81 -9.95 -1.85
C SER A 161 12.42 -11.29 -1.48
N VAL A 162 11.85 -12.35 -2.06
CA VAL A 162 12.33 -13.73 -1.91
C VAL A 162 12.68 -14.28 -3.28
N GLY A 163 13.95 -14.64 -3.46
CA GLY A 163 14.42 -15.36 -4.65
C GLY A 163 14.10 -16.85 -4.52
N GLY A 164 13.52 -17.45 -5.55
CA GLY A 164 13.15 -18.87 -5.55
C GLY A 164 12.94 -19.43 -6.95
N GLY A 165 12.62 -20.73 -7.02
CA GLY A 165 12.21 -21.35 -8.27
C GLY A 165 10.71 -21.21 -8.45
N LEU A 166 10.27 -20.74 -9.62
CA LEU A 166 8.88 -20.83 -10.05
C LEU A 166 8.74 -21.96 -11.05
N VAL A 167 7.72 -22.80 -10.91
CA VAL A 167 7.37 -23.84 -11.89
C VAL A 167 5.92 -23.67 -12.29
N GLY A 168 5.66 -23.38 -13.56
CA GLY A 168 4.30 -23.37 -14.14
C GLY A 168 3.98 -24.70 -14.80
N TYR A 169 2.77 -25.22 -14.59
CA TYR A 169 2.18 -26.40 -15.22
C TYR A 169 0.81 -26.03 -15.79
N THR A 170 0.52 -26.48 -17.01
CA THR A 170 -0.80 -26.32 -17.63
C THR A 170 -1.58 -27.60 -17.49
N VAL A 171 -2.84 -27.51 -17.08
CA VAL A 171 -3.76 -28.65 -17.09
C VAL A 171 -4.51 -28.63 -18.42
N THR A 172 -3.89 -29.17 -19.47
CA THR A 172 -4.52 -29.46 -20.78
C THR A 172 -4.11 -30.85 -21.27
N ASP A 173 -4.84 -31.38 -22.25
CA ASP A 173 -4.66 -32.74 -22.82
C ASP A 173 -3.25 -33.01 -23.38
N ASP A 174 -2.42 -31.97 -23.59
CA ASP A 174 -1.12 -32.05 -24.28
C ASP A 174 0.12 -32.08 -23.36
N GLY A 175 -0.04 -32.14 -22.03
CA GLY A 175 0.98 -32.65 -21.11
C GLY A 175 2.34 -31.90 -21.04
N ASP A 176 2.50 -31.15 -19.95
CA ASP A 176 3.73 -30.52 -19.41
C ASP A 176 4.26 -29.24 -20.06
N ILE A 177 4.11 -28.15 -19.29
CA ILE A 177 5.06 -27.05 -19.27
C ILE A 177 5.81 -27.16 -17.95
N THR A 178 7.12 -26.99 -17.97
CA THR A 178 7.95 -26.89 -16.77
C THR A 178 8.91 -25.73 -16.99
N ASN A 179 8.44 -24.52 -16.72
CA ASN A 179 9.29 -23.33 -16.79
C ASN A 179 9.95 -23.13 -15.42
N ASN A 180 11.04 -23.85 -15.12
CA ASN A 180 11.81 -23.60 -13.90
C ASN A 180 12.76 -22.41 -14.14
N VAL A 181 12.30 -21.23 -13.76
CA VAL A 181 13.09 -19.99 -13.87
C VAL A 181 13.34 -19.45 -12.48
N GLU A 182 14.54 -18.93 -12.28
CA GLU A 182 14.83 -18.09 -11.14
C GLU A 182 13.86 -16.90 -11.13
N ASN A 183 13.13 -16.80 -10.03
CA ASN A 183 12.03 -15.90 -9.85
C ASN A 183 12.25 -15.10 -8.57
N THR A 184 11.81 -13.85 -8.59
CA THR A 184 11.73 -13.03 -7.39
C THR A 184 10.28 -12.75 -7.09
N LEU A 185 9.84 -13.15 -5.90
CA LEU A 185 8.56 -12.75 -5.33
C LEU A 185 8.79 -11.54 -4.42
N THR A 186 8.20 -10.40 -4.76
CA THR A 186 8.28 -9.16 -3.99
C THR A 186 6.96 -8.88 -3.28
N PHE A 187 7.04 -8.45 -2.03
CA PHE A 187 5.93 -8.06 -1.18
C PHE A 187 6.05 -6.56 -0.91
N THR A 188 5.02 -5.81 -1.28
CA THR A 188 4.94 -4.36 -1.04
C THR A 188 3.68 -4.08 -0.24
N GLU A 189 3.81 -3.59 0.98
CA GLU A 189 2.64 -3.19 1.78
C GLU A 189 2.05 -1.89 1.22
N THR A 190 0.73 -1.86 1.01
CA THR A 190 0.01 -0.73 0.41
C THR A 190 -1.04 -0.13 1.33
N ALA A 191 -1.45 -0.88 2.36
CA ALA A 191 -2.26 -0.46 3.49
C ALA A 191 -1.96 -1.42 4.65
N GLU A 192 -2.41 -1.11 5.86
CA GLU A 192 -2.20 -1.98 7.03
C GLU A 192 -2.61 -3.43 6.72
N ASN A 193 -1.65 -4.36 6.74
CA ASN A 193 -1.85 -5.77 6.40
C ASN A 193 -2.42 -6.03 4.98
N VAL A 194 -2.27 -5.11 4.04
CA VAL A 194 -2.68 -5.25 2.64
C VAL A 194 -1.46 -5.06 1.74
N TYR A 195 -1.27 -6.00 0.82
CA TYR A 195 -0.04 -6.10 0.03
C TYR A 195 -0.32 -6.19 -1.47
N THR A 196 0.63 -5.67 -2.24
CA THR A 196 0.83 -6.07 -3.64
C THR A 196 1.94 -7.13 -3.68
N LEU A 197 1.63 -8.28 -4.30
CA LEU A 197 2.56 -9.40 -4.49
C LEU A 197 2.98 -9.49 -5.96
N SER A 198 4.27 -9.44 -6.26
CA SER A 198 4.77 -9.43 -7.64
C SER A 198 5.77 -10.54 -7.90
N PHE A 199 5.49 -11.41 -8.87
CA PHE A 199 6.42 -12.41 -9.39
C PHE A 199 7.12 -11.90 -10.64
N SER A 200 8.44 -12.07 -10.75
CA SER A 200 9.20 -11.75 -11.97
C SER A 200 9.12 -12.88 -13.01
N ASN A 201 9.59 -12.68 -14.24
CA ASN A 201 9.86 -13.76 -15.22
C ASN A 201 8.75 -14.82 -15.43
N VAL A 202 7.47 -14.45 -15.27
CA VAL A 202 6.35 -15.37 -15.49
C VAL A 202 6.07 -15.48 -16.99
N ALA A 203 5.75 -16.69 -17.45
CA ALA A 203 5.38 -16.96 -18.83
C ALA A 203 4.32 -18.07 -18.88
N ILE A 204 3.40 -17.95 -19.82
CA ILE A 204 2.35 -18.94 -20.12
C ILE A 204 2.75 -19.80 -21.35
N PRO A 205 2.02 -20.90 -21.62
CA PRO A 205 2.13 -21.67 -22.86
C PRO A 205 2.35 -20.86 -24.14
N ASN A 206 3.05 -21.47 -25.10
CA ASN A 206 3.44 -20.86 -26.39
C ASN A 206 4.45 -19.70 -26.28
N GLY A 207 5.11 -19.55 -25.13
CA GLY A 207 6.25 -18.65 -24.96
C GLY A 207 5.88 -17.18 -24.77
N VAL A 208 4.62 -16.88 -24.45
CA VAL A 208 4.22 -15.51 -24.12
C VAL A 208 4.75 -15.16 -22.73
N GLY A 209 5.74 -14.27 -22.71
CA GLY A 209 6.26 -13.70 -21.47
C GLY A 209 5.27 -12.70 -20.88
N LEU A 210 4.69 -13.06 -19.73
CA LEU A 210 3.95 -12.12 -18.89
C LEU A 210 4.92 -11.17 -18.14
N ASN A 211 6.19 -11.56 -18.05
CA ASN A 211 7.25 -10.83 -17.34
C ASN A 211 6.89 -10.69 -15.86
N THR A 212 6.59 -9.49 -15.37
CA THR A 212 6.13 -9.32 -14.00
C THR A 212 4.63 -9.57 -13.92
N VAL A 213 4.16 -10.36 -12.96
CA VAL A 213 2.73 -10.55 -12.65
C VAL A 213 2.47 -10.05 -11.22
N SER A 214 1.56 -9.10 -11.05
CA SER A 214 1.27 -8.43 -9.78
C SER A 214 -0.17 -8.62 -9.33
N PHE A 215 -0.33 -9.09 -8.10
CA PHE A 215 -1.61 -9.26 -7.41
C PHE A 215 -1.75 -8.13 -6.39
N GLU A 216 -2.68 -7.20 -6.61
CA GLU A 216 -2.89 -6.04 -5.75
C GLU A 216 -3.97 -6.34 -4.69
N GLY A 217 -3.90 -5.66 -3.54
CA GLY A 217 -4.94 -5.73 -2.50
C GLY A 217 -5.02 -7.07 -1.76
N VAL A 218 -3.91 -7.81 -1.68
CA VAL A 218 -3.87 -9.13 -1.03
C VAL A 218 -3.70 -8.96 0.47
N ALA A 219 -4.69 -9.42 1.25
CA ALA A 219 -4.61 -9.34 2.71
C ALA A 219 -3.57 -10.31 3.29
N ARG A 220 -2.77 -9.81 4.21
CA ARG A 220 -1.90 -10.60 5.09
C ARG A 220 -2.70 -11.13 6.26
N THR A 221 -2.58 -12.42 6.50
CA THR A 221 -3.14 -13.11 7.67
C THR A 221 -2.04 -13.94 8.34
N GLY A 222 -2.35 -14.57 9.48
CA GLY A 222 -1.39 -15.36 10.24
C GLY A 222 -0.73 -14.57 11.36
N ASN A 223 0.48 -14.95 11.74
CA ASN A 223 1.19 -14.38 12.88
C ASN A 223 2.62 -13.98 12.49
N ASP A 224 3.39 -13.58 13.50
CA ASP A 224 4.75 -13.07 13.35
C ASP A 224 5.79 -14.10 12.91
N SER A 225 5.51 -15.39 13.04
CA SER A 225 6.37 -16.49 12.62
C SER A 225 5.94 -17.10 11.28
N GLU A 226 4.67 -16.95 10.90
CA GLU A 226 4.13 -17.46 9.64
C GLU A 226 3.01 -16.54 9.13
N ALA A 227 3.25 -15.91 7.98
CA ALA A 227 2.28 -15.08 7.29
C ALA A 227 1.67 -15.83 6.10
N SER A 228 0.38 -15.61 5.85
CA SER A 228 -0.36 -16.17 4.72
C SER A 228 -1.04 -15.07 3.93
N PHE A 229 -0.97 -15.19 2.61
CA PHE A 229 -1.57 -14.28 1.65
C PHE A 229 -2.38 -15.10 0.66
N ALA A 230 -3.69 -14.89 0.62
CA ALA A 230 -4.56 -15.69 -0.23
C ALA A 230 -5.63 -14.85 -0.91
N SER A 231 -5.95 -15.22 -2.15
CA SER A 231 -7.05 -14.63 -2.92
C SER A 231 -7.64 -15.67 -3.87
N LYS A 232 -8.97 -15.79 -3.88
CA LYS A 232 -9.65 -16.85 -4.65
C LYS A 232 -9.97 -16.47 -6.09
N LYS A 233 -10.05 -15.19 -6.43
CA LYS A 233 -10.32 -14.74 -7.79
C LYS A 233 -9.99 -13.26 -7.91
N GLY A 234 -9.41 -12.87 -9.02
CA GLY A 234 -9.19 -11.46 -9.33
C GLY A 234 -8.52 -11.28 -10.68
N VAL A 235 -8.03 -10.06 -10.89
CA VAL A 235 -7.26 -9.66 -12.05
C VAL A 235 -5.86 -9.31 -11.59
N ALA A 236 -4.85 -9.92 -12.19
CA ALA A 236 -3.45 -9.59 -11.96
C ALA A 236 -2.94 -8.70 -13.10
N LYS A 237 -2.17 -7.67 -12.77
CA LYS A 237 -1.51 -6.82 -13.77
C LYS A 237 -0.23 -7.47 -14.24
N THR A 238 0.09 -7.31 -15.52
CA THR A 238 1.36 -7.80 -16.06
C THR A 238 2.14 -6.72 -16.80
N THR A 239 3.43 -6.99 -17.01
CA THR A 239 4.29 -6.16 -17.88
C THR A 239 4.59 -6.88 -19.20
N ALA A 240 3.65 -7.68 -19.69
CA ALA A 240 3.74 -8.32 -21.00
C ALA A 240 3.86 -7.26 -22.11
N ALA A 241 4.68 -7.53 -23.12
CA ALA A 241 4.75 -6.67 -24.30
C ALA A 241 3.48 -6.76 -25.17
N HIS A 242 2.74 -7.86 -25.05
CA HIS A 242 1.56 -8.11 -25.87
C HIS A 242 0.31 -7.45 -25.24
N PRO A 243 -0.42 -6.57 -25.97
CA PRO A 243 -1.53 -5.79 -25.41
C PRO A 243 -2.66 -6.61 -24.79
N SER A 244 -2.92 -7.82 -25.29
CA SER A 244 -3.96 -8.70 -24.73
C SER A 244 -3.62 -9.31 -23.36
N TYR A 245 -2.39 -9.14 -22.88
CA TYR A 245 -1.92 -9.72 -21.63
C TYR A 245 -1.49 -8.67 -20.61
N THR A 246 -1.81 -7.39 -20.81
CA THR A 246 -1.55 -6.35 -19.79
C THR A 246 -2.22 -6.66 -18.46
N GLU A 247 -3.29 -7.45 -18.50
CA GLU A 247 -3.98 -8.03 -17.35
C GLU A 247 -4.31 -9.50 -17.65
N VAL A 248 -4.33 -10.32 -16.60
CA VAL A 248 -4.73 -11.72 -16.67
C VAL A 248 -5.65 -12.05 -15.50
N ASP A 249 -6.70 -12.81 -15.77
CA ASP A 249 -7.58 -13.32 -14.72
C ASP A 249 -6.87 -14.44 -13.95
N TYR A 250 -7.11 -14.53 -12.65
CA TYR A 250 -6.63 -15.64 -11.82
C TYR A 250 -7.76 -16.22 -10.97
N THR A 251 -7.65 -17.51 -10.64
CA THR A 251 -8.67 -18.28 -9.91
C THR A 251 -8.19 -18.88 -8.60
N ASP A 252 -6.90 -18.71 -8.29
CA ASP A 252 -6.32 -19.07 -6.99
C ASP A 252 -5.00 -18.32 -6.81
N LEU A 253 -4.72 -17.93 -5.57
CA LEU A 253 -3.46 -17.36 -5.10
C LEU A 253 -3.34 -17.76 -3.62
N GLU A 254 -2.23 -18.39 -3.26
CA GLU A 254 -1.92 -18.81 -1.90
C GLU A 254 -0.40 -18.76 -1.70
N ILE A 255 0.07 -17.84 -0.86
CA ILE A 255 1.47 -17.67 -0.50
C ILE A 255 1.59 -17.80 1.02
N ILE A 256 2.58 -18.58 1.47
CA ILE A 256 2.91 -18.75 2.88
C ILE A 256 4.39 -18.42 3.06
N VAL A 257 4.69 -17.57 4.04
CA VAL A 257 6.04 -17.09 4.35
C VAL A 257 6.35 -17.35 5.82
N GLY A 258 7.41 -18.09 6.09
CA GLY A 258 7.94 -18.32 7.43
C GLY A 258 9.01 -17.30 7.80
N PHE A 259 9.02 -16.85 9.05
CA PHE A 259 9.99 -15.90 9.60
C PHE A 259 10.68 -16.45 10.84
N ASP A 260 11.95 -16.11 11.03
CA ASP A 260 12.63 -16.31 12.32
C ASP A 260 12.35 -15.16 13.30
N ALA A 261 12.92 -15.25 14.50
CA ALA A 261 12.76 -14.23 15.54
C ALA A 261 13.32 -12.85 15.13
N ASP A 262 14.26 -12.82 14.18
CA ASP A 262 14.86 -11.60 13.63
C ASP A 262 14.11 -11.10 12.38
N LYS A 263 12.90 -11.63 12.12
CA LYS A 263 12.05 -11.31 10.95
C LYS A 263 12.70 -11.62 9.60
N LYS A 264 13.66 -12.53 9.55
CA LYS A 264 14.24 -13.01 8.28
C LYS A 264 13.41 -14.15 7.72
N VAL A 265 13.25 -14.18 6.40
CA VAL A 265 12.50 -15.23 5.70
C VAL A 265 13.23 -16.57 5.82
N THR A 266 12.56 -17.55 6.42
CA THR A 266 13.06 -18.93 6.61
C THR A 266 12.45 -19.93 5.63
N SER A 267 11.28 -19.62 5.08
CA SER A 267 10.62 -20.40 4.04
C SER A 267 9.67 -19.50 3.26
N CYS A 268 9.44 -19.82 1.99
CA CYS A 268 8.38 -19.19 1.21
C CYS A 268 7.87 -20.19 0.19
N THR A 269 6.59 -20.50 0.25
CA THR A 269 5.90 -21.35 -0.74
C THR A 269 4.76 -20.56 -1.32
N GLY A 270 4.55 -20.68 -2.62
CA GLY A 270 3.46 -20.01 -3.31
C GLY A 270 2.77 -20.90 -4.31
N ARG A 271 1.47 -20.70 -4.50
CA ARG A 271 0.70 -21.23 -5.62
C ARG A 271 -0.18 -20.14 -6.19
N PHE A 272 -0.34 -20.09 -7.51
CA PHE A 272 -1.40 -19.31 -8.14
C PHE A 272 -1.83 -19.95 -9.45
N VAL A 273 -3.04 -19.61 -9.93
CA VAL A 273 -3.59 -20.15 -11.18
C VAL A 273 -4.12 -19.01 -12.05
N ILE A 274 -3.56 -18.87 -13.25
CA ILE A 274 -4.00 -17.91 -14.28
C ILE A 274 -5.01 -18.60 -15.19
N ASP A 275 -6.11 -17.90 -15.52
CA ASP A 275 -7.03 -18.25 -16.60
C ASP A 275 -6.54 -17.61 -17.91
N ASN A 276 -6.25 -18.46 -18.89
CA ASN A 276 -5.78 -18.11 -20.21
C ASN A 276 -6.87 -18.47 -21.25
N TRP A 277 -7.96 -17.71 -21.25
CA TRP A 277 -9.11 -17.87 -22.16
C TRP A 277 -9.61 -19.32 -22.28
N GLY A 278 -9.82 -19.99 -21.15
CA GLY A 278 -10.33 -21.36 -21.09
C GLY A 278 -9.28 -22.42 -20.80
N GLU A 279 -7.99 -22.06 -20.76
CA GLU A 279 -6.92 -22.90 -20.24
C GLU A 279 -6.47 -22.42 -18.86
N SER A 280 -6.23 -23.33 -17.91
CA SER A 280 -5.68 -22.98 -16.59
C SER A 280 -4.19 -23.28 -16.52
N VAL A 281 -3.41 -22.26 -16.15
CA VAL A 281 -1.96 -22.37 -15.94
C VAL A 281 -1.68 -22.15 -14.47
N ALA A 282 -1.26 -23.22 -13.79
CA ALA A 282 -1.02 -23.21 -12.37
C ALA A 282 0.48 -23.15 -12.10
N TYR A 283 0.88 -22.34 -11.13
CA TYR A 283 2.26 -22.08 -10.80
C TYR A 283 2.52 -22.46 -9.36
N THR A 284 3.70 -23.01 -9.09
CA THR A 284 4.20 -23.25 -7.74
C THR A 284 5.55 -22.56 -7.58
N PHE A 285 5.64 -21.68 -6.60
CA PHE A 285 6.86 -21.02 -6.17
C PHE A 285 7.42 -21.72 -4.94
N ASN A 286 8.72 -21.98 -4.92
CA ASN A 286 9.40 -22.51 -3.75
C ASN A 286 10.72 -21.79 -3.53
N TYR A 287 10.87 -21.23 -2.33
CA TYR A 287 12.14 -20.87 -1.74
C TYR A 287 12.54 -21.95 -0.74
N ASP A 288 13.65 -22.61 -1.02
CA ASP A 288 14.31 -23.51 -0.10
C ASP A 288 15.71 -22.96 0.25
N PRO A 289 15.91 -22.37 1.44
CA PRO A 289 17.22 -21.86 1.85
C PRO A 289 18.29 -22.95 1.96
N THR A 290 17.90 -24.24 1.92
CA THR A 290 18.85 -25.37 1.98
C THR A 290 19.58 -25.64 0.67
N ALA A 291 19.36 -24.84 -0.38
CA ALA A 291 20.03 -24.95 -1.67
C ALA A 291 21.56 -24.64 -1.64
N THR A 292 22.14 -24.26 -0.49
CA THR A 292 23.61 -24.24 -0.31
C THR A 292 24.19 -25.58 0.17
N SER A 293 23.52 -26.70 -0.11
CA SER A 293 24.08 -28.02 0.14
C SER A 293 25.14 -28.34 -0.93
N VAL A 294 26.40 -28.12 -0.55
CA VAL A 294 27.59 -28.55 -1.28
C VAL A 294 27.57 -30.07 -1.43
N ASN A 295 27.07 -30.59 -2.56
CA ASN A 295 27.08 -32.01 -2.89
C ASN A 295 28.51 -32.57 -3.12
N THR A 296 29.50 -31.69 -3.29
CA THR A 296 30.89 -32.04 -3.58
C THR A 296 31.87 -31.06 -2.94
N VAL A 297 32.86 -31.56 -2.19
CA VAL A 297 34.00 -30.72 -1.78
C VAL A 297 34.99 -30.67 -2.93
N VAL A 298 35.12 -29.52 -3.60
CA VAL A 298 36.28 -29.22 -4.44
C VAL A 298 37.18 -28.30 -3.63
N ALA A 299 38.17 -28.87 -2.95
CA ALA A 299 39.34 -28.09 -2.53
C ALA A 299 40.06 -27.62 -3.80
N ALA A 300 40.79 -26.50 -3.75
CA ALA A 300 41.51 -25.96 -4.91
C ALA A 300 42.56 -26.93 -5.51
N ASP A 301 42.89 -28.03 -4.80
CA ASP A 301 43.78 -29.12 -5.20
C ASP A 301 43.07 -30.50 -5.31
N GLY A 302 41.74 -30.55 -5.17
CA GLY A 302 40.93 -31.75 -5.38
C GLY A 302 41.13 -32.92 -4.40
N THR A 303 41.89 -32.77 -3.29
CA THR A 303 42.19 -33.90 -2.40
C THR A 303 41.54 -33.78 -1.00
N VAL A 304 40.58 -34.67 -0.73
CA VAL A 304 40.02 -34.90 0.61
C VAL A 304 41.02 -35.70 1.44
N LYS A 305 41.40 -35.20 2.62
CA LYS A 305 42.34 -35.90 3.50
C LYS A 305 41.61 -36.96 4.33
N HIS A 306 40.57 -36.56 5.07
CA HIS A 306 39.77 -37.45 5.91
C HIS A 306 38.29 -37.05 5.91
N ILE A 307 37.40 -38.03 6.02
CA ILE A 307 35.97 -37.83 6.23
C ILE A 307 35.62 -38.43 7.60
N TYR A 308 34.78 -37.73 8.35
CA TYR A 308 34.29 -38.16 9.65
C TYR A 308 32.76 -38.09 9.69
N THR A 309 32.14 -38.96 10.47
CA THR A 309 30.73 -38.80 10.87
C THR A 309 30.58 -37.66 11.88
N LEU A 310 29.34 -37.24 12.15
CA LEU A 310 29.01 -36.31 13.25
C LEU A 310 29.55 -36.77 14.62
N THR A 311 29.66 -38.08 14.83
CA THR A 311 30.19 -38.67 16.07
C THR A 311 31.72 -38.73 16.12
N GLY A 312 32.40 -38.22 15.09
CA GLY A 312 33.86 -38.20 15.01
C GLY A 312 34.50 -39.50 14.50
N ALA A 313 33.70 -40.48 14.07
CA ALA A 313 34.24 -41.72 13.50
C ALA A 313 34.76 -41.47 12.07
N LYS A 314 36.00 -41.87 11.80
CA LYS A 314 36.60 -41.72 10.46
C LYS A 314 35.98 -42.72 9.49
N VAL A 315 35.56 -42.24 8.32
CA VAL A 315 34.95 -43.02 7.24
C VAL A 315 35.71 -42.80 5.93
N THR A 316 35.58 -43.76 5.00
CA THR A 316 36.28 -43.73 3.71
C THR A 316 35.48 -43.03 2.61
N SER A 317 34.19 -42.79 2.84
CA SER A 317 33.29 -42.09 1.91
C SER A 317 32.22 -41.32 2.68
N LEU A 318 31.62 -40.32 2.04
CA LEU A 318 30.51 -39.57 2.60
C LEU A 318 29.34 -40.51 2.93
N GLN A 319 28.86 -40.45 4.17
CA GLN A 319 27.69 -41.18 4.65
C GLN A 319 26.42 -40.37 4.41
N ARG A 320 25.27 -41.02 4.30
CA ARG A 320 23.97 -40.33 4.27
C ARG A 320 23.81 -39.49 5.54
N GLY A 321 23.37 -38.25 5.42
CA GLY A 321 23.35 -37.27 6.50
C GLY A 321 24.60 -36.39 6.56
N VAL A 322 24.86 -35.78 7.71
CA VAL A 322 25.94 -34.80 7.90
C VAL A 322 27.28 -35.52 8.12
N ASN A 323 28.30 -35.02 7.42
CA ASN A 323 29.68 -35.44 7.49
C ASN A 323 30.56 -34.23 7.84
N ILE A 324 31.71 -34.50 8.45
CA ILE A 324 32.77 -33.53 8.69
C ILE A 324 33.96 -33.92 7.81
N VAL A 325 34.32 -33.08 6.85
CA VAL A 325 35.40 -33.34 5.89
C VAL A 325 36.59 -32.47 6.24
N ARG A 326 37.77 -33.09 6.35
CA ARG A 326 39.03 -32.37 6.49
C ARG A 326 39.80 -32.42 5.19
N THR A 327 40.10 -31.26 4.63
CA THR A 327 40.81 -31.08 3.36
C THR A 327 42.32 -31.09 3.56
N ALA A 328 43.09 -31.33 2.49
CA ALA A 328 44.55 -31.38 2.53
C ALA A 328 45.17 -30.04 2.98
N ASP A 329 44.56 -28.93 2.58
CA ASP A 329 44.90 -27.55 3.00
C ASP A 329 44.59 -27.25 4.48
N GLY A 330 44.05 -28.22 5.23
CA GLY A 330 43.83 -28.12 6.67
C GLY A 330 42.46 -27.58 7.08
N ARG A 331 41.60 -27.18 6.15
CA ARG A 331 40.23 -26.72 6.46
C ARG A 331 39.32 -27.87 6.91
N THR A 332 38.28 -27.53 7.64
CA THR A 332 37.22 -28.46 8.06
C THR A 332 35.90 -27.96 7.52
N LEU A 333 35.17 -28.83 6.82
CA LEU A 333 33.92 -28.54 6.14
C LEU A 333 32.80 -29.42 6.69
N LYS A 334 31.60 -28.86 6.83
CA LYS A 334 30.38 -29.62 7.13
C LYS A 334 29.68 -29.92 5.81
N VAL A 335 29.48 -31.21 5.51
CA VAL A 335 28.95 -31.69 4.22
C VAL A 335 27.73 -32.56 4.46
N LEU A 336 26.59 -32.23 3.85
CA LEU A 336 25.36 -33.02 3.93
C LEU A 336 25.21 -33.86 2.65
N LYS A 337 25.11 -35.19 2.79
CA LYS A 337 24.83 -36.10 1.67
C LYS A 337 23.41 -36.67 1.80
N LYS A 338 22.60 -36.53 0.75
CA LYS A 338 21.21 -37.02 0.71
C LYS A 338 21.11 -38.54 0.73
#